data_AF-A0A0G0P5X3-F1
#
_entry.id   AF-A0A0G0P5X3-F1
#
_cell.length_a   1.000
_cell.length_b   1.000
_cell.length_c   1.000
_cell.angle_alpha   90.00
_cell.angle_beta   90.00
_cell.angle_gamma   90.00
#
_symmetry.space_group_name_H-M   'P 1'
#
loop_
_entity.id
_entity.type
_entity.pdbx_description
1 polymer ?
#
loop_
_entity_poly.entity_id
_entity_poly.type
_entity_poly.pdbx_seq_one_letter_code
_entity_poly.pdbx_strand_id
1 'polypeptide(L)'
;MASKSIIIFLAVIALVFVLGTNVASAVSWFPIVQCGVNNPPADHPEFANPCSRCDLFKLARNLMDALVEGLMPPIAVIMFMYAGFLILLGGALPAQVKKGQSIFTATAAGIAIMLVAWIGVNFLIKSLAVDDISDNWFTITCSETVSGAGTGTGSAPVPAPGPGAGTGTACLYTGKNLCDNEQPQGGCSNSSCSQYSSAIAQYAGGTASANLLKAIMVSESSCNVKANSGSSFGLMQLRPETAKNYANKCGVNQDITGAWLMDPANANNSICLAAEYIRATSQTCPATRDLIAAYNGGAGACANSVDCAGANSCGGGAVKKWECLYDNSTHTMCNTGFDETRGYVRKVSYCLANPGF
;
A
#
# COMPACT_ATOMS: atom_id res chain seq x y z
N MET A 1 -38.69 -13.36 -35.86
CA MET A 1 -38.34 -11.93 -36.02
C MET A 1 -38.30 -11.30 -34.64
N ALA A 2 -37.13 -10.89 -34.15
CA ALA A 2 -37.06 -10.14 -32.90
C ALA A 2 -37.83 -8.82 -33.08
N SER A 3 -38.64 -8.41 -32.10
CA SER A 3 -39.32 -7.12 -32.19
C SER A 3 -38.29 -5.99 -32.26
N LYS A 4 -38.59 -4.89 -32.98
CA LYS A 4 -37.67 -3.75 -33.12
C LYS A 4 -37.14 -3.27 -31.75
N SER A 5 -37.94 -3.39 -30.71
CA SER A 5 -37.57 -3.02 -29.35
C SER A 5 -36.55 -3.95 -28.69
N ILE A 6 -36.55 -5.25 -29.03
CA ILE A 6 -35.52 -6.21 -28.59
C ILE A 6 -34.18 -5.90 -29.27
N ILE A 7 -34.21 -5.53 -30.56
CA ILE A 7 -32.99 -5.17 -31.31
C ILE A 7 -32.37 -3.90 -30.74
N ILE A 8 -33.17 -2.88 -30.42
CA ILE A 8 -32.69 -1.64 -29.80
C ILE A 8 -32.12 -1.91 -28.40
N PHE A 9 -32.78 -2.72 -27.58
CA PHE A 9 -32.29 -3.08 -26.25
C PHE A 9 -30.93 -3.80 -26.31
N LEU A 10 -30.79 -4.79 -27.20
CA LEU A 10 -29.53 -5.50 -27.42
C LEU A 10 -28.42 -4.58 -27.96
N ALA A 11 -28.76 -3.62 -28.84
CA ALA A 11 -27.80 -2.66 -29.37
C ALA A 11 -27.30 -1.66 -28.32
N VAL A 12 -28.19 -1.19 -27.42
CA VAL A 12 -27.81 -0.29 -26.32
C VAL A 12 -26.97 -1.03 -25.27
N ILE A 13 -27.31 -2.29 -24.95
CA ILE A 13 -26.47 -3.15 -24.10
C ILE A 13 -25.09 -3.34 -24.74
N ALA A 14 -25.02 -3.69 -26.02
CA ALA A 14 -23.76 -3.85 -26.73
C ALA A 14 -22.92 -2.55 -26.73
N LEU A 15 -23.56 -1.38 -26.89
CA LEU A 15 -22.89 -0.08 -26.86
C LEU A 15 -22.35 0.26 -25.45
N VAL A 16 -23.11 0.00 -24.39
CA VAL A 16 -22.65 0.19 -23.00
C VAL A 16 -21.48 -0.74 -22.68
N PHE A 17 -21.54 -1.99 -23.13
CA PHE A 17 -20.42 -2.94 -22.99
C PHE A 17 -19.19 -2.45 -23.77
N VAL A 18 -19.34 -2.02 -25.03
CA VAL A 18 -18.21 -1.54 -25.87
C VAL A 18 -17.57 -0.26 -25.32
N LEU A 19 -18.35 0.64 -24.72
CA LEU A 19 -17.83 1.87 -24.11
C LEU A 19 -17.18 1.61 -22.73
N GLY A 20 -17.61 0.57 -22.01
CA GLY A 20 -17.05 0.17 -20.71
C GLY A 20 -15.78 -0.71 -20.78
N THR A 21 -15.47 -1.34 -21.93
CA THR A 21 -14.42 -2.37 -22.05
C THR A 21 -13.00 -1.86 -22.37
N ASN A 22 -12.71 -0.56 -22.26
CA ASN A 22 -11.35 -0.06 -22.53
C ASN A 22 -10.34 -0.31 -21.40
N VAL A 23 -10.68 -1.12 -20.39
CA VAL A 23 -9.75 -1.55 -19.35
C VAL A 23 -9.62 -3.07 -19.36
N ALA A 24 -8.71 -3.58 -20.19
CA ALA A 24 -8.22 -4.96 -20.08
C ALA A 24 -7.22 -5.10 -18.91
N SER A 25 -7.49 -4.42 -17.79
CA SER A 25 -6.77 -4.61 -16.54
C SER A 25 -7.52 -5.69 -15.77
N ALA A 26 -6.83 -6.76 -15.36
CA ALA A 26 -7.38 -7.63 -14.34
C ALA A 26 -7.64 -6.78 -13.10
N VAL A 27 -8.91 -6.70 -12.69
CA VAL A 27 -9.33 -6.05 -11.46
C VAL A 27 -8.69 -6.77 -10.27
N SER A 28 -8.21 -6.01 -9.28
CA SER A 28 -7.40 -6.53 -8.17
C SER A 28 -8.09 -7.59 -7.31
N TRP A 29 -9.42 -7.68 -7.37
CA TRP A 29 -10.24 -8.66 -6.66
C TRP A 29 -10.45 -9.99 -7.42
N PHE A 30 -9.92 -10.13 -8.63
CA PHE A 30 -10.04 -11.36 -9.43
C PHE A 30 -8.68 -12.03 -9.66
N PRO A 31 -8.52 -13.35 -9.42
CA PRO A 31 -9.53 -14.29 -8.90
C PRO A 31 -9.90 -14.01 -7.43
N ILE A 32 -11.14 -14.32 -7.06
CA ILE A 32 -11.67 -14.03 -5.70
C ILE A 32 -10.84 -14.80 -4.64
N VAL A 33 -10.42 -16.02 -4.96
CA VAL A 33 -9.48 -16.82 -4.15
C VAL A 33 -8.07 -16.65 -4.75
N GLN A 34 -7.13 -16.12 -3.97
CA GLN A 34 -5.76 -15.77 -4.40
C GLN A 34 -4.70 -16.74 -3.84
N CYS A 35 -5.07 -18.01 -3.60
CA CYS A 35 -4.19 -19.04 -3.05
C CYS A 35 -4.63 -20.44 -3.56
N GLY A 36 -3.74 -21.43 -3.47
CA GLY A 36 -4.01 -22.82 -3.85
C GLY A 36 -4.28 -23.06 -5.33
N VAL A 37 -3.82 -22.15 -6.21
CA VAL A 37 -4.06 -22.21 -7.66
C VAL A 37 -2.97 -23.06 -8.34
N ASN A 38 -3.35 -24.18 -8.96
CA ASN A 38 -2.39 -25.12 -9.58
C ASN A 38 -1.63 -24.56 -10.79
N ASN A 39 -2.12 -23.50 -11.42
CA ASN A 39 -1.50 -22.83 -12.56
C ASN A 39 -1.73 -21.32 -12.47
N PRO A 40 -0.96 -20.62 -11.61
CA PRO A 40 -1.17 -19.19 -11.39
C PRO A 40 -0.75 -18.36 -12.61
N PRO A 41 -1.29 -17.14 -12.76
CA PRO A 41 -0.80 -16.17 -13.74
C PRO A 41 0.71 -15.91 -13.56
N ALA A 42 1.43 -15.68 -14.66
CA ALA A 42 2.89 -15.48 -14.63
C ALA A 42 3.32 -14.22 -13.87
N ASP A 43 2.43 -13.23 -13.79
CA ASP A 43 2.56 -11.99 -13.03
C ASP A 43 2.20 -12.13 -11.54
N HIS A 44 1.59 -13.26 -11.14
CA HIS A 44 1.20 -13.55 -9.75
C HIS A 44 1.52 -15.00 -9.34
N PRO A 45 2.81 -15.40 -9.33
CA PRO A 45 3.23 -16.76 -8.97
C PRO A 45 2.86 -17.15 -7.52
N GLU A 46 2.66 -16.17 -6.64
CA GLU A 46 2.29 -16.36 -5.24
C GLU A 46 0.92 -17.06 -5.06
N PHE A 47 0.04 -17.06 -6.06
CA PHE A 47 -1.27 -17.72 -5.96
C PHE A 47 -1.16 -19.26 -5.94
N ALA A 48 0.00 -19.84 -6.27
CA ALA A 48 0.23 -21.28 -6.11
C ALA A 48 0.47 -21.71 -4.65
N ASN A 49 0.71 -20.75 -3.74
CA ASN A 49 0.98 -21.06 -2.35
C ASN A 49 -0.26 -21.66 -1.65
N PRO A 50 -0.08 -22.59 -0.69
CA PRO A 50 -1.21 -23.12 0.08
C PRO A 50 -1.93 -22.00 0.84
N CYS A 51 -3.26 -22.08 0.92
CA CYS A 51 -4.07 -21.04 1.55
C CYS A 51 -3.78 -20.92 3.05
N SER A 52 -3.46 -19.70 3.47
CA SER A 52 -3.27 -19.31 4.86
C SER A 52 -4.57 -18.78 5.48
N ARG A 53 -4.53 -18.49 6.78
CA ARG A 53 -5.63 -17.76 7.46
C ARG A 53 -5.74 -16.31 6.99
N CYS A 54 -4.65 -15.73 6.49
CA CYS A 54 -4.66 -14.36 5.96
C CYS A 54 -5.42 -14.29 4.63
N ASP A 55 -5.31 -15.35 3.81
CA ASP A 55 -6.04 -15.44 2.54
C ASP A 55 -7.56 -15.55 2.73
N LEU A 56 -8.03 -15.97 3.91
CA LEU A 56 -9.46 -15.93 4.28
C LEU A 56 -9.97 -14.48 4.39
N PHE A 57 -9.17 -13.57 4.92
CA PHE A 57 -9.54 -12.16 5.02
C PHE A 57 -9.44 -11.46 3.66
N LYS A 58 -8.41 -11.79 2.86
CA LYS A 58 -8.34 -11.35 1.45
C LYS A 58 -9.55 -11.84 0.65
N LEU A 59 -9.98 -13.08 0.85
CA LEU A 59 -11.20 -13.61 0.23
C LEU A 59 -12.43 -12.78 0.60
N ALA A 60 -12.62 -12.45 1.88
CA ALA A 60 -13.74 -11.63 2.31
C ALA A 60 -13.70 -10.23 1.66
N ARG A 61 -12.52 -9.62 1.54
CA ARG A 61 -12.34 -8.34 0.87
C ARG A 61 -12.63 -8.42 -0.63
N ASN A 62 -12.01 -9.37 -1.32
CA ASN A 62 -12.21 -9.62 -2.75
C ASN A 62 -13.67 -9.91 -3.08
N LEU A 63 -14.39 -10.58 -2.18
CA LEU A 63 -15.82 -10.82 -2.33
C LEU A 63 -16.63 -9.51 -2.24
N MET A 64 -16.31 -8.65 -1.28
CA MET A 64 -16.96 -7.33 -1.17
C MET A 64 -16.68 -6.47 -2.40
N ASP A 65 -15.44 -6.44 -2.88
CA ASP A 65 -15.05 -5.67 -4.06
C ASP A 65 -15.66 -6.25 -5.34
N ALA A 66 -15.70 -7.58 -5.48
CA ALA A 66 -16.40 -8.23 -6.59
C ALA A 66 -17.90 -7.93 -6.60
N LEU A 67 -18.55 -7.83 -5.44
CA LEU A 67 -19.98 -7.50 -5.35
C LEU A 67 -20.25 -6.02 -5.62
N VAL A 68 -19.49 -5.11 -5.01
CA VAL A 68 -19.72 -3.67 -5.06
C VAL A 68 -19.16 -3.04 -6.34
N GLU A 69 -17.99 -3.45 -6.80
CA GLU A 69 -17.35 -2.88 -7.99
C GLU A 69 -17.60 -3.73 -9.23
N GLY A 70 -17.62 -5.06 -9.08
CA GLY A 70 -17.84 -5.98 -10.20
C GLY A 70 -19.30 -6.15 -10.59
N LEU A 71 -20.15 -6.56 -9.64
CA LEU A 71 -21.50 -7.06 -9.94
C LEU A 71 -22.59 -5.98 -9.84
N MET A 72 -22.51 -5.09 -8.85
CA MET A 72 -23.53 -4.08 -8.59
C MET A 72 -23.71 -3.11 -9.78
N PRO A 73 -22.65 -2.51 -10.36
CA PRO A 73 -22.81 -1.55 -11.46
C PRO A 73 -23.49 -2.15 -12.71
N PRO A 74 -23.07 -3.31 -13.27
CA PRO A 74 -23.71 -3.84 -14.46
C PRO A 74 -25.16 -4.28 -14.22
N ILE A 75 -25.46 -4.88 -13.07
CA ILE A 75 -26.85 -5.25 -12.73
C ILE A 75 -27.71 -3.99 -12.59
N ALA A 76 -27.21 -2.97 -11.88
CA ALA A 76 -27.92 -1.71 -11.71
C ALA A 76 -28.26 -1.07 -13.06
N VAL A 77 -27.29 -0.99 -13.98
CA VAL A 77 -27.50 -0.44 -15.32
C VAL A 77 -28.57 -1.22 -16.09
N ILE A 78 -28.51 -2.55 -16.08
CA ILE A 78 -29.51 -3.39 -16.76
C ILE A 78 -30.90 -3.17 -16.17
N MET A 79 -31.01 -3.11 -14.84
CA MET A 79 -32.29 -2.94 -14.15
C MET A 79 -32.88 -1.54 -14.37
N PHE A 80 -32.07 -0.48 -14.30
CA PHE A 80 -32.52 0.88 -14.59
C PHE A 80 -32.92 1.05 -16.05
N MET A 81 -32.17 0.45 -16.98
CA MET A 81 -32.51 0.46 -18.39
C MET A 81 -33.84 -0.26 -18.65
N TYR A 82 -34.03 -1.45 -18.06
CA TYR A 82 -35.27 -2.20 -18.17
C TYR A 82 -36.47 -1.44 -17.56
N ALA A 83 -36.28 -0.83 -16.38
CA ALA A 83 -37.28 0.03 -15.75
C ALA A 83 -37.63 1.24 -16.63
N GLY A 84 -36.62 1.92 -17.18
CA GLY A 84 -36.81 3.06 -18.09
C GLY A 84 -37.58 2.68 -19.34
N PHE A 85 -37.30 1.51 -19.92
CA PHE A 85 -38.05 0.98 -21.07
C PHE A 85 -39.54 0.74 -20.73
N LEU A 86 -39.83 0.12 -19.58
CA LEU A 86 -41.21 -0.10 -19.12
C LEU A 86 -41.98 1.21 -18.90
N ILE A 87 -41.30 2.25 -18.40
CA ILE A 87 -41.90 3.56 -18.17
C ILE A 87 -42.17 4.28 -19.50
N LEU A 88 -41.16 4.35 -20.38
CA LEU A 88 -41.24 5.12 -21.63
C LEU A 88 -42.14 4.47 -22.68
N LEU A 89 -42.14 3.14 -22.76
CA LEU A 89 -42.92 2.40 -23.76
C LEU A 89 -44.20 1.78 -23.20
N GLY A 90 -44.44 1.92 -21.89
CA GLY A 90 -45.70 1.53 -21.26
C GLY A 90 -46.89 2.32 -21.80
N GLY A 91 -46.67 3.53 -22.32
CA GLY A 91 -47.70 4.34 -22.97
C GLY A 91 -48.94 4.51 -22.09
N ALA A 92 -50.11 4.12 -22.61
CA ALA A 92 -51.38 4.19 -21.89
C ALA A 92 -51.68 2.98 -20.99
N LEU A 93 -50.76 2.02 -20.82
CA LEU A 93 -50.92 0.85 -19.94
C LEU A 93 -50.35 1.18 -18.54
N PRO A 94 -51.19 1.59 -17.56
CA PRO A 94 -50.69 2.10 -16.28
C PRO A 94 -49.96 1.02 -15.47
N ALA A 95 -50.31 -0.25 -15.71
CA ALA A 95 -49.67 -1.40 -15.10
C ALA A 95 -48.17 -1.50 -15.45
N GLN A 96 -47.77 -1.18 -16.69
CA GLN A 96 -46.37 -1.26 -17.11
C GLN A 96 -45.54 -0.12 -16.53
N VAL A 97 -46.10 1.09 -16.50
CA VAL A 97 -45.45 2.26 -15.87
C VAL A 97 -45.25 2.01 -14.37
N LYS A 98 -46.27 1.52 -13.68
CA LYS A 98 -46.19 1.19 -12.24
C LYS A 98 -45.15 0.10 -11.97
N LYS A 99 -45.06 -0.92 -12.83
CA LYS A 99 -44.03 -1.96 -12.73
C LYS A 99 -42.63 -1.38 -12.93
N GLY A 100 -42.43 -0.54 -13.93
CA GLY A 100 -41.16 0.13 -14.18
C GLY A 100 -40.72 1.01 -13.01
N GLN A 101 -41.62 1.82 -12.44
CA GLN A 101 -41.35 2.61 -11.23
C GLN A 101 -40.95 1.73 -10.04
N SER A 102 -41.66 0.62 -9.82
CA SER A 102 -41.34 -0.32 -8.73
C SER A 102 -39.94 -0.93 -8.88
N ILE A 103 -39.55 -1.31 -10.10
CA ILE A 103 -38.21 -1.84 -10.37
C ILE A 103 -37.17 -0.73 -10.13
N PHE A 104 -37.41 0.47 -10.66
CA PHE A 104 -36.52 1.61 -10.48
C PHE A 104 -36.25 1.91 -9.00
N THR A 105 -37.31 1.99 -8.18
CA THR A 105 -37.18 2.26 -6.74
C THR A 105 -36.55 1.09 -6.00
N ALA A 106 -36.86 -0.16 -6.37
CA ALA A 106 -36.26 -1.34 -5.75
C ALA A 106 -34.76 -1.44 -6.05
N THR A 107 -34.33 -1.14 -7.28
CA THR A 107 -32.91 -1.09 -7.66
C THR A 107 -32.20 0.03 -6.92
N ALA A 108 -32.78 1.24 -6.85
CA ALA A 108 -32.20 2.35 -6.10
C ALA A 108 -32.07 2.04 -4.59
N ALA A 109 -33.10 1.43 -4.00
CA ALA A 109 -33.07 0.99 -2.60
C ALA A 109 -32.00 -0.08 -2.36
N GLY A 110 -31.86 -1.06 -3.27
CA GLY A 110 -30.83 -2.09 -3.19
C GLY A 110 -29.41 -1.51 -3.22
N ILE A 111 -29.15 -0.56 -4.13
CA ILE A 111 -27.86 0.15 -4.19
C ILE A 111 -27.61 0.92 -2.90
N ALA A 112 -28.61 1.64 -2.41
CA ALA A 112 -28.49 2.39 -1.16
C ALA A 112 -28.17 1.47 0.03
N ILE A 113 -28.81 0.31 0.13
CA ILE A 113 -28.53 -0.68 1.18
C ILE A 113 -27.08 -1.20 1.08
N MET A 114 -26.62 -1.57 -0.11
CA MET A 114 -25.26 -2.08 -0.32
C MET A 114 -24.20 -1.01 0.03
N LEU A 115 -24.40 0.23 -0.39
CA LEU A 115 -23.50 1.35 -0.07
C LEU A 115 -23.53 1.70 1.42
N VAL A 116 -24.71 1.70 2.05
CA VAL A 116 -24.83 1.93 3.50
C VAL A 116 -24.18 0.81 4.29
N ALA A 117 -24.32 -0.45 3.87
CA ALA A 117 -23.62 -1.57 4.50
C ALA A 117 -22.10 -1.41 4.37
N TRP A 118 -21.62 -1.02 3.19
CA TRP A 118 -20.19 -0.75 2.97
C TRP A 118 -19.68 0.40 3.85
N ILE A 119 -20.40 1.52 3.92
CA ILE A 119 -20.08 2.65 4.81
C ILE A 119 -20.17 2.22 6.28
N GLY A 120 -21.13 1.38 6.64
CA GLY A 120 -21.32 0.87 7.99
C GLY A 120 -20.15 0.02 8.47
N VAL A 121 -19.66 -0.89 7.62
CA VAL A 121 -18.45 -1.68 7.92
C VAL A 121 -17.24 -0.75 8.06
N ASN A 122 -17.08 0.23 7.15
CA ASN A 122 -16.04 1.25 7.28
C ASN A 122 -16.16 1.99 8.62
N PHE A 123 -17.33 2.51 8.96
CA PHE A 123 -17.58 3.26 10.19
C PHE A 123 -17.28 2.43 11.45
N LEU A 124 -17.73 1.18 11.50
CA LEU A 124 -17.47 0.27 12.62
C LEU A 124 -15.98 0.01 12.78
N ILE A 125 -15.26 -0.23 11.69
CA ILE A 125 -13.81 -0.47 11.74
C ILE A 125 -13.08 0.82 12.14
N LYS A 126 -13.45 1.97 11.57
CA LYS A 126 -12.89 3.27 11.95
C LYS A 126 -13.16 3.65 13.40
N SER A 127 -14.29 3.22 13.97
CA SER A 127 -14.67 3.52 15.35
C SER A 127 -14.03 2.59 16.39
N LEU A 128 -13.63 1.38 15.99
CA LEU A 128 -13.06 0.37 16.91
C LEU A 128 -11.55 0.21 16.73
N ALA A 129 -11.02 0.58 15.56
CA ALA A 129 -9.61 0.49 15.26
C ALA A 129 -8.89 1.79 15.62
N VAL A 130 -7.70 1.67 16.21
CA VAL A 130 -6.77 2.78 16.42
C VAL A 130 -6.30 3.31 15.06
N ASP A 131 -6.13 4.64 14.97
CA ASP A 131 -6.15 5.47 13.74
C ASP A 131 -5.41 4.94 12.49
N ASP A 132 -4.34 4.13 12.64
CA ASP A 132 -3.57 3.57 11.52
C ASP A 132 -4.27 2.41 10.77
N ILE A 133 -5.11 1.61 11.45
CA ILE A 133 -5.83 0.46 10.84
C ILE A 133 -7.15 0.93 10.20
N SER A 134 -7.75 1.99 10.76
CA SER A 134 -9.02 2.60 10.34
C SER A 134 -9.00 3.06 8.88
N ASP A 135 -7.90 3.68 8.43
CA ASP A 135 -7.87 4.37 7.14
C ASP A 135 -7.52 3.47 5.96
N ASN A 136 -6.94 2.29 6.20
CA ASN A 136 -6.52 1.34 5.16
C ASN A 136 -6.91 -0.12 5.49
N TRP A 137 -7.96 -0.35 6.31
CA TRP A 137 -8.40 -1.72 6.64
C TRP A 137 -8.76 -2.57 5.40
N PHE A 138 -8.98 -1.91 4.27
CA PHE A 138 -9.24 -2.53 2.99
C PHE A 138 -7.98 -3.02 2.25
N THR A 139 -6.77 -2.61 2.64
CA THR A 139 -5.51 -3.12 2.10
C THR A 139 -4.97 -4.22 3.01
N ILE A 140 -5.34 -5.47 2.72
CA ILE A 140 -4.87 -6.63 3.48
C ILE A 140 -3.55 -7.13 2.88
N THR A 141 -2.43 -6.67 3.41
CA THR A 141 -1.10 -7.17 3.03
C THR A 141 -0.76 -8.40 3.84
N CYS A 142 -0.82 -9.58 3.21
CA CYS A 142 -0.38 -10.83 3.81
C CYS A 142 1.11 -11.03 3.51
N SER A 143 1.93 -11.20 4.55
CA SER A 143 3.33 -11.60 4.42
C SER A 143 3.48 -13.02 4.94
N GLU A 144 3.72 -13.98 4.05
CA GLU A 144 4.04 -15.38 4.38
C GLU A 144 5.52 -15.61 4.04
N THR A 145 6.32 -15.95 5.05
CA THR A 145 7.77 -16.19 4.91
C THR A 145 8.07 -17.59 4.36
N VAL A 146 8.70 -17.66 3.18
CA VAL A 146 9.41 -18.87 2.72
C VAL A 146 10.83 -18.85 3.31
N SER A 147 11.08 -19.71 4.29
CA SER A 147 12.37 -19.83 5.00
C SER A 147 13.47 -20.42 4.12
N GLY A 148 14.54 -19.66 3.90
CA GLY A 148 15.83 -20.12 3.34
C GLY A 148 16.98 -19.79 4.27
N ALA A 149 17.66 -20.81 4.77
CA ALA A 149 18.75 -20.73 5.74
C ALA A 149 20.06 -20.16 5.16
N GLY A 150 20.76 -19.34 5.94
CA GLY A 150 22.11 -18.85 5.63
C GLY A 150 22.88 -18.44 6.89
N THR A 151 23.88 -19.25 7.22
CA THR A 151 24.85 -19.12 8.32
C THR A 151 25.90 -18.04 8.06
N GLY A 152 26.25 -17.24 9.07
CA GLY A 152 27.39 -16.32 9.03
C GLY A 152 27.74 -15.75 10.42
N THR A 153 28.99 -15.92 10.83
CA THR A 153 29.59 -15.71 12.16
C THR A 153 30.38 -14.39 12.28
N GLY A 154 30.42 -13.83 13.50
CA GLY A 154 31.35 -12.78 13.98
C GLY A 154 30.75 -11.36 13.98
N SER A 155 30.83 -10.50 14.99
CA SER A 155 31.65 -10.43 16.21
C SER A 155 30.90 -9.54 17.23
N ALA A 156 31.08 -9.77 18.53
CA ALA A 156 30.34 -9.10 19.60
C ALA A 156 30.62 -7.59 19.73
N PRO A 157 29.56 -6.80 20.00
CA PRO A 157 29.63 -5.79 21.06
C PRO A 157 28.37 -5.78 21.96
N VAL A 158 28.62 -5.52 23.25
CA VAL A 158 27.74 -5.04 24.35
C VAL A 158 26.24 -5.45 24.31
N PRO A 159 25.73 -6.21 25.30
CA PRO A 159 24.33 -6.60 25.34
C PRO A 159 23.43 -5.39 25.68
N ALA A 160 22.73 -4.87 24.68
CA ALA A 160 21.47 -4.17 24.91
C ALA A 160 20.41 -5.18 25.35
N PRO A 161 19.46 -4.80 26.23
CA PRO A 161 18.59 -5.75 26.93
C PRO A 161 17.67 -6.43 25.92
N GLY A 162 17.99 -7.69 25.61
CA GLY A 162 17.01 -8.56 24.96
C GLY A 162 15.77 -8.65 25.84
N PRO A 163 14.55 -8.71 25.26
CA PRO A 163 13.43 -9.23 26.02
C PRO A 163 13.87 -10.61 26.48
N GLY A 164 13.78 -10.86 27.79
CA GLY A 164 14.05 -12.17 28.37
C GLY A 164 13.35 -13.23 27.54
N ALA A 165 13.99 -14.40 27.41
CA ALA A 165 13.45 -15.58 26.76
C ALA A 165 12.00 -15.83 27.24
N GLY A 166 11.05 -15.26 26.53
CA GLY A 166 9.63 -15.32 26.80
C GLY A 166 9.05 -16.38 25.89
N THR A 167 7.99 -17.00 26.36
CA THR A 167 7.17 -18.05 25.73
C THR A 167 6.45 -17.60 24.44
N GLY A 168 6.95 -16.57 23.76
CA GLY A 168 6.36 -15.97 22.57
C GLY A 168 6.70 -16.69 21.27
N THR A 169 5.90 -16.45 20.24
CA THR A 169 6.11 -16.97 18.89
C THR A 169 7.40 -16.40 18.28
N ALA A 170 8.12 -17.20 17.51
CA ALA A 170 9.26 -16.73 16.74
C ALA A 170 8.80 -15.96 15.48
N CYS A 171 9.22 -14.70 15.36
CA CYS A 171 8.98 -13.80 14.23
C CYS A 171 10.24 -13.68 13.36
N LEU A 172 10.12 -13.06 12.18
CA LEU A 172 11.20 -12.97 11.19
C LEU A 172 12.53 -12.43 11.76
N TYR A 173 12.45 -11.50 12.71
CA TYR A 173 13.60 -10.89 13.37
C TYR A 173 13.85 -11.39 14.80
N THR A 174 13.22 -12.48 15.23
CA THR A 174 13.52 -13.09 16.54
C THR A 174 14.99 -13.50 16.60
N GLY A 175 15.67 -13.07 17.66
CA GLY A 175 17.11 -13.30 17.85
C GLY A 175 18.02 -12.40 17.00
N LYS A 176 17.46 -11.51 16.17
CA LYS A 176 18.22 -10.45 15.48
C LYS A 176 18.26 -9.21 16.36
N ASN A 177 19.41 -8.56 16.45
CA ASN A 177 19.49 -7.22 17.01
C ASN A 177 19.03 -6.21 15.97
N LEU A 178 17.84 -5.64 16.17
CA LEU A 178 17.30 -4.63 15.26
C LEU A 178 18.12 -3.34 15.26
N CYS A 179 18.86 -3.07 16.32
CA CYS A 179 19.68 -1.86 16.43
C CYS A 179 20.95 -1.93 15.58
N ASP A 180 21.35 -3.12 15.17
CA ASP A 180 22.51 -3.30 14.29
C ASP A 180 22.17 -2.90 12.86
N ASN A 181 23.04 -2.09 12.28
CA ASN A 181 22.97 -1.74 10.88
C ASN A 181 23.40 -2.94 10.02
N GLU A 182 22.77 -3.11 8.86
CA GLU A 182 23.03 -4.23 7.95
C GLU A 182 23.53 -3.69 6.61
N GLN A 183 24.68 -4.17 6.14
CA GLN A 183 25.15 -3.80 4.81
C GLN A 183 24.21 -4.40 3.75
N PRO A 184 23.62 -3.60 2.84
CA PRO A 184 22.85 -4.14 1.72
C PRO A 184 23.74 -4.95 0.77
N GLN A 185 23.19 -5.98 0.12
CA GLN A 185 23.95 -6.87 -0.78
C GLN A 185 24.62 -6.15 -1.98
N GLY A 186 24.15 -4.96 -2.34
CA GLY A 186 24.75 -4.10 -3.38
C GLY A 186 25.66 -2.98 -2.85
N GLY A 187 25.88 -2.90 -1.52
CA GLY A 187 26.58 -1.79 -0.90
C GLY A 187 25.81 -0.47 -0.96
N CYS A 188 26.50 0.62 -0.63
CA CYS A 188 25.91 1.97 -0.54
C CYS A 188 26.38 2.92 -1.64
N SER A 189 27.18 2.41 -2.59
CA SER A 189 27.72 3.16 -3.71
C SER A 189 27.25 2.53 -5.01
N ASN A 190 26.80 3.37 -5.93
CA ASN A 190 26.49 3.03 -7.30
C ASN A 190 26.85 4.24 -8.16
N SER A 191 27.81 4.08 -9.07
CA SER A 191 28.37 5.18 -9.88
C SER A 191 27.31 5.98 -10.65
N SER A 192 26.19 5.34 -11.00
CA SER A 192 25.04 5.99 -11.64
C SER A 192 24.41 7.08 -10.76
N CYS A 193 24.57 7.02 -9.45
CA CYS A 193 24.05 7.99 -8.50
C CYS A 193 24.81 9.33 -8.50
N SER A 194 26.08 9.31 -8.92
CA SER A 194 26.96 10.49 -8.87
C SER A 194 26.39 11.69 -9.64
N GLN A 195 25.60 11.44 -10.69
CA GLN A 195 24.91 12.47 -11.48
C GLN A 195 23.89 13.29 -10.67
N TYR A 196 23.37 12.74 -9.57
CA TYR A 196 22.37 13.40 -8.72
C TYR A 196 22.99 14.14 -7.52
N SER A 197 24.32 14.11 -7.39
CA SER A 197 25.05 14.74 -6.29
C SER A 197 24.78 16.24 -6.14
N SER A 198 24.73 16.98 -7.26
CA SER A 198 24.43 18.41 -7.29
C SER A 198 23.01 18.71 -6.79
N ALA A 199 22.01 17.96 -7.29
CA ALA A 199 20.63 18.12 -6.87
C ALA A 199 20.43 17.76 -5.39
N ILE A 200 21.08 16.69 -4.92
CA ILE A 200 21.08 16.35 -3.48
C ILE A 200 21.71 17.45 -2.65
N ALA A 201 22.85 18.02 -3.08
CA ALA A 201 23.49 19.12 -2.36
C ALA A 201 22.61 20.38 -2.32
N GLN A 202 21.89 20.67 -3.40
CA GLN A 202 20.95 21.79 -3.49
C GLN A 202 19.78 21.67 -2.51
N TYR A 203 19.19 20.47 -2.39
CA TYR A 203 18.00 20.26 -1.57
C TYR A 203 18.27 19.72 -0.18
N ALA A 204 19.52 19.34 0.13
CA ALA A 204 19.91 18.93 1.47
C ALA A 204 19.80 20.09 2.48
N GLY A 205 19.38 19.77 3.70
CA GLY A 205 19.34 20.73 4.79
C GLY A 205 18.45 20.27 5.95
N GLY A 206 18.87 20.59 7.18
CA GLY A 206 18.21 20.13 8.40
C GLY A 206 18.24 18.61 8.51
N THR A 207 17.07 18.00 8.79
CA THR A 207 16.91 16.55 8.94
C THR A 207 17.08 15.80 7.61
N ALA A 208 16.77 16.43 6.48
CA ALA A 208 17.07 15.91 5.13
C ALA A 208 18.54 16.15 4.76
N SER A 209 19.47 15.53 5.49
CA SER A 209 20.89 15.64 5.20
C SER A 209 21.24 15.02 3.84
N ALA A 210 22.34 15.49 3.22
CA ALA A 210 22.80 14.92 1.95
C ALA A 210 23.05 13.41 2.05
N ASN A 211 23.63 12.94 3.17
CA ASN A 211 23.89 11.51 3.35
C ASN A 211 22.61 10.70 3.51
N LEU A 212 21.58 11.25 4.17
CA LEU A 212 20.28 10.58 4.28
C LEU A 212 19.59 10.49 2.92
N LEU A 213 19.59 11.56 2.14
CA LEU A 213 19.03 11.56 0.78
C LEU A 213 19.72 10.54 -0.12
N LYS A 214 21.06 10.44 -0.05
CA LYS A 214 21.83 9.41 -0.77
C LYS A 214 21.48 8.00 -0.32
N ALA A 215 21.47 7.76 0.98
CA ALA A 215 21.20 6.44 1.55
C ALA A 215 19.79 5.95 1.16
N ILE A 216 18.79 6.84 1.22
CA ILE A 216 17.44 6.55 0.74
C ILE A 216 17.45 6.27 -0.76
N MET A 217 17.99 7.18 -1.59
CA MET A 217 17.99 7.01 -3.05
C MET A 217 18.60 5.67 -3.52
N VAL A 218 19.74 5.29 -2.93
CA VAL A 218 20.41 4.02 -3.25
C VAL A 218 19.55 2.84 -2.80
N SER A 219 18.95 2.92 -1.61
CA SER A 219 18.13 1.84 -1.06
C SER A 219 16.79 1.67 -1.77
N GLU A 220 16.21 2.77 -2.25
CA GLU A 220 14.90 2.79 -2.92
C GLU A 220 14.98 2.35 -4.37
N SER A 221 15.96 2.84 -5.11
CA SER A 221 15.98 2.66 -6.57
C SER A 221 17.33 2.22 -7.11
N SER A 222 18.37 2.17 -6.28
CA SER A 222 19.76 2.12 -6.76
C SER A 222 20.03 3.21 -7.81
N CYS A 223 19.43 4.39 -7.60
CA CYS A 223 19.48 5.55 -8.49
C CYS A 223 18.93 5.31 -9.90
N ASN A 224 18.04 4.33 -10.04
CA ASN A 224 17.27 4.12 -11.25
C ASN A 224 16.06 5.07 -11.27
N VAL A 225 16.15 6.14 -12.06
CA VAL A 225 15.03 7.07 -12.21
C VAL A 225 13.77 6.42 -12.78
N LYS A 226 13.86 5.25 -13.44
CA LYS A 226 12.70 4.50 -13.95
C LYS A 226 12.18 3.44 -12.98
N ALA A 227 12.63 3.43 -11.72
CA ALA A 227 12.17 2.44 -10.74
C ALA A 227 10.66 2.54 -10.49
N ASN A 228 10.01 1.39 -10.36
CA ASN A 228 8.56 1.25 -10.22
C ASN A 228 8.25 0.01 -9.37
N SER A 229 7.57 0.20 -8.24
CA SER A 229 7.08 -0.86 -7.34
C SER A 229 5.55 -0.99 -7.35
N GLY A 230 4.89 -0.46 -8.38
CA GLY A 230 3.44 -0.44 -8.55
C GLY A 230 2.76 0.74 -7.85
N SER A 231 3.21 1.11 -6.66
CA SER A 231 2.67 2.25 -5.90
C SER A 231 3.68 3.38 -5.65
N SER A 232 4.97 3.09 -5.73
CA SER A 232 6.07 4.05 -5.53
C SER A 232 6.98 4.11 -6.75
N PHE A 233 7.45 5.32 -7.07
CA PHE A 233 8.06 5.60 -8.37
C PHE A 233 9.33 6.45 -8.28
N GLY A 234 10.22 6.23 -9.24
CA GLY A 234 11.39 7.05 -9.47
C GLY A 234 12.52 6.84 -8.46
N LEU A 235 13.47 7.78 -8.50
CA LEU A 235 14.72 7.76 -7.71
C LEU A 235 14.50 7.54 -6.21
N MET A 236 13.45 8.15 -5.69
CA MET A 236 13.17 8.21 -4.26
C MET A 236 11.96 7.34 -3.88
N GLN A 237 11.44 6.51 -4.80
CA GLN A 237 10.26 5.66 -4.63
C GLN A 237 9.11 6.38 -3.90
N LEU A 238 8.73 7.54 -4.43
CA LEU A 238 7.64 8.33 -3.85
C LEU A 238 6.29 7.84 -4.38
N ARG A 239 5.28 7.82 -3.51
CA ARG A 239 3.89 7.70 -3.93
C ARG A 239 3.39 9.02 -4.52
N PRO A 240 2.65 9.02 -5.64
CA PRO A 240 2.12 10.25 -6.23
C PRO A 240 1.28 11.06 -5.25
N GLU A 241 0.40 10.44 -4.46
CA GLU A 241 -0.45 11.16 -3.50
C GLU A 241 0.38 11.87 -2.41
N THR A 242 1.45 11.23 -1.93
CA THR A 242 2.35 11.82 -0.95
C THR A 242 3.16 12.98 -1.55
N ALA A 243 3.70 12.77 -2.76
CA ALA A 243 4.53 13.76 -3.44
C ALA A 243 3.78 15.06 -3.75
N LYS A 244 2.49 14.98 -4.13
CA LYS A 244 1.64 16.16 -4.41
C LYS A 244 1.58 17.16 -3.26
N ASN A 245 1.67 16.69 -2.01
CA ASN A 245 1.65 17.56 -0.83
C ASN A 245 2.85 18.53 -0.76
N TYR A 246 3.93 18.23 -1.48
CA TYR A 246 5.17 19.01 -1.47
C TYR A 246 5.45 19.73 -2.80
N ALA A 247 4.55 19.60 -3.78
CA ALA A 247 4.72 20.14 -5.13
C ALA A 247 5.09 21.64 -5.14
N ASN A 248 4.32 22.45 -4.42
CA ASN A 248 4.52 23.91 -4.35
C ASN A 248 5.89 24.30 -3.77
N LYS A 249 6.37 23.55 -2.76
CA LYS A 249 7.67 23.81 -2.14
C LYS A 249 8.85 23.50 -3.09
N CYS A 250 8.60 22.63 -4.05
CA CYS A 250 9.56 22.20 -5.06
C CYS A 250 9.33 22.85 -6.43
N GLY A 251 8.50 23.90 -6.50
CA GLY A 251 8.21 24.64 -7.74
C GLY A 251 7.50 23.81 -8.81
N VAL A 252 6.81 22.73 -8.43
CA VAL A 252 6.09 21.85 -9.35
C VAL A 252 4.65 22.33 -9.49
N ASN A 253 4.29 22.82 -10.68
CA ASN A 253 2.98 23.39 -10.99
C ASN A 253 2.10 22.48 -11.86
N GLN A 254 2.47 21.20 -11.98
CA GLN A 254 1.77 20.21 -12.78
C GLN A 254 1.45 18.97 -11.95
N ASP A 255 0.58 18.11 -12.47
CA ASP A 255 0.19 16.90 -11.76
C ASP A 255 1.39 15.94 -11.63
N ILE A 256 1.61 15.45 -10.40
CA ILE A 256 2.66 14.48 -10.10
C ILE A 256 2.04 13.08 -10.22
N THR A 257 2.42 12.36 -11.27
CA THR A 257 2.02 10.97 -11.52
C THR A 257 3.22 10.03 -11.36
N GLY A 258 2.99 8.71 -11.36
CA GLY A 258 4.10 7.75 -11.38
C GLY A 258 5.01 7.93 -12.60
N ALA A 259 4.42 8.20 -13.79
CA ALA A 259 5.19 8.51 -14.99
C ALA A 259 6.01 9.79 -14.84
N TRP A 260 5.46 10.82 -14.20
CA TRP A 260 6.17 12.06 -13.93
C TRP A 260 7.38 11.84 -13.01
N LEU A 261 7.21 11.03 -11.95
CA LEU A 261 8.28 10.67 -11.01
C LEU A 261 9.37 9.81 -11.64
N MET A 262 9.05 9.09 -12.72
CA MET A 262 9.98 8.26 -13.47
C MET A 262 10.71 8.98 -14.62
N ASP A 263 10.35 10.23 -14.90
CA ASP A 263 10.95 11.01 -15.97
C ASP A 263 12.30 11.62 -15.53
N PRO A 264 13.41 11.34 -16.24
CA PRO A 264 14.71 11.95 -15.96
C PRO A 264 14.69 13.48 -15.90
N ALA A 265 13.81 14.15 -16.65
CA ALA A 265 13.68 15.61 -16.64
C ALA A 265 13.21 16.14 -15.27
N ASN A 266 12.50 15.33 -14.49
CA ASN A 266 11.93 15.69 -13.19
C ASN A 266 12.76 15.14 -12.01
N ALA A 267 13.92 14.53 -12.27
CA ALA A 267 14.75 13.89 -11.26
C ALA A 267 15.11 14.84 -10.09
N ASN A 268 15.48 16.08 -10.40
CA ASN A 268 15.81 17.07 -9.37
C ASN A 268 14.60 17.43 -8.51
N ASN A 269 13.41 17.56 -9.11
CA ASN A 269 12.19 17.81 -8.34
C ASN A 269 11.82 16.59 -7.49
N SER A 270 12.00 15.35 -7.98
CA SER A 270 11.81 14.13 -7.19
C SER A 270 12.68 14.12 -5.91
N ILE A 271 13.93 14.55 -6.02
CA ILE A 271 14.86 14.70 -4.88
C ILE A 271 14.37 15.78 -3.91
N CYS A 272 13.90 16.93 -4.42
CA CYS A 272 13.32 17.97 -3.58
C CYS A 272 12.08 17.47 -2.81
N LEU A 273 11.17 16.76 -3.49
CA LEU A 273 9.94 16.24 -2.90
C LEU A 273 10.25 15.27 -1.76
N ALA A 274 11.24 14.40 -1.93
CA ALA A 274 11.72 13.51 -0.87
C ALA A 274 12.35 14.28 0.29
N ALA A 275 13.15 15.32 0.02
CA ALA A 275 13.72 16.16 1.08
C ALA A 275 12.63 16.87 1.90
N GLU A 276 11.59 17.39 1.25
CA GLU A 276 10.45 18.01 1.93
C GLU A 276 9.61 16.99 2.71
N TYR A 277 9.43 15.79 2.18
CA TYR A 277 8.77 14.71 2.90
C TYR A 277 9.55 14.33 4.17
N ILE A 278 10.88 14.18 4.09
CA ILE A 278 11.73 13.89 5.24
C ILE A 278 11.61 15.00 6.31
N ARG A 279 11.64 16.28 5.91
CA ARG A 279 11.49 17.42 6.85
C ARG A 279 10.12 17.46 7.52
N ALA A 280 9.07 17.17 6.78
CA ALA A 280 7.72 17.11 7.33
C ALA A 280 7.58 15.94 8.31
N THR A 281 8.01 14.75 7.90
CA THR A 281 7.93 13.53 8.72
C THR A 281 8.79 13.63 9.98
N SER A 282 9.91 14.36 9.95
CA SER A 282 10.75 14.55 11.13
C SER A 282 10.10 15.34 12.27
N GLN A 283 8.99 16.04 12.01
CA GLN A 283 8.23 16.70 13.07
C GLN A 283 7.48 15.70 13.95
N THR A 284 7.08 14.56 13.38
CA THR A 284 6.41 13.46 14.09
C THR A 284 7.39 12.38 14.52
N CYS A 285 8.39 12.09 13.68
CA CYS A 285 9.39 11.06 13.89
C CYS A 285 10.81 11.70 13.95
N PRO A 286 11.20 12.36 15.06
CA PRO A 286 12.41 13.17 15.11
C PRO A 286 13.70 12.35 15.18
N ALA A 287 13.66 11.13 15.71
CA ALA A 287 14.83 10.26 15.76
C ALA A 287 15.15 9.71 14.37
N THR A 288 16.42 9.71 13.97
CA THR A 288 16.82 9.36 12.59
C THR A 288 16.35 7.97 12.15
N ARG A 289 16.43 6.96 13.02
CA ARG A 289 15.97 5.60 12.69
C ARG A 289 14.45 5.54 12.49
N ASP A 290 13.72 6.27 13.33
CA ASP A 290 12.26 6.39 13.25
C ASP A 290 11.83 7.16 12.00
N LEU A 291 12.59 8.17 11.60
CA LEU A 291 12.39 8.92 10.37
C LEU A 291 12.60 8.04 9.14
N ILE A 292 13.66 7.22 9.14
CA ILE A 292 13.91 6.23 8.09
C ILE A 292 12.78 5.20 8.05
N ALA A 293 12.32 4.73 9.21
CA ALA A 293 11.20 3.80 9.30
C ALA A 293 9.94 4.43 8.72
N ALA A 294 9.66 5.68 9.06
CA ALA A 294 8.50 6.41 8.57
C ALA A 294 8.57 6.76 7.08
N TYR A 295 9.77 6.85 6.51
CA TYR A 295 9.92 7.00 5.06
C TYR A 295 9.37 5.79 4.31
N ASN A 296 9.71 4.57 4.75
CA ASN A 296 9.28 3.31 4.14
C ASN A 296 7.87 2.87 4.60
N GLY A 297 7.62 2.84 5.90
CA GLY A 297 6.39 2.33 6.51
C GLY A 297 5.33 3.39 6.84
N GLY A 298 5.57 4.65 6.50
CA GLY A 298 4.67 5.77 6.83
C GLY A 298 4.82 6.32 8.26
N ALA A 299 4.29 7.52 8.52
CA ALA A 299 4.50 8.23 9.79
C ALA A 299 4.04 7.47 11.05
N GLY A 300 3.06 6.57 10.94
CA GLY A 300 2.61 5.72 12.05
C GLY A 300 3.67 4.71 12.55
N ALA A 301 4.69 4.42 11.74
CA ALA A 301 5.80 3.53 12.08
C ALA A 301 6.47 3.94 13.40
N CYS A 302 6.67 5.24 13.62
CA CYS A 302 7.36 5.79 14.79
C CYS A 302 6.48 6.00 16.03
N ALA A 303 5.20 5.64 15.96
CA ALA A 303 4.34 5.62 17.13
C ALA A 303 4.86 4.62 18.17
N ASN A 304 4.59 4.85 19.44
CA ASN A 304 4.96 3.90 20.49
C ASN A 304 4.14 2.61 20.35
N SER A 305 4.79 1.47 20.49
CA SER A 305 4.12 0.17 20.55
C SER A 305 3.54 -0.05 21.94
N VAL A 306 2.27 -0.48 22.00
CA VAL A 306 1.64 -0.94 23.24
C VAL A 306 2.01 -2.40 23.55
N ASP A 307 2.30 -3.19 22.53
CA ASP A 307 2.57 -4.62 22.63
C ASP A 307 3.99 -4.94 23.09
N CYS A 308 4.92 -4.01 22.85
CA CYS A 308 6.28 -4.06 23.41
C CYS A 308 6.50 -3.02 24.51
N ALA A 309 5.44 -2.66 25.25
CA ALA A 309 5.55 -1.74 26.38
C ALA A 309 6.54 -2.26 27.44
N GLY A 310 7.40 -1.38 27.95
CA GLY A 310 8.42 -1.71 28.95
C GLY A 310 9.72 -2.28 28.39
N ALA A 311 9.79 -2.59 27.09
CA ALA A 311 11.05 -2.82 26.41
C ALA A 311 11.71 -1.48 26.01
N ASN A 312 13.02 -1.52 25.71
CA ASN A 312 13.78 -0.36 25.28
C ASN A 312 13.96 -0.36 23.77
N SER A 313 13.70 0.79 23.14
CA SER A 313 14.04 1.02 21.75
C SER A 313 15.55 1.21 21.56
N CYS A 314 16.01 1.01 20.31
CA CYS A 314 17.35 1.40 19.86
C CYS A 314 17.67 2.89 20.11
N GLY A 315 16.64 3.74 20.20
CA GLY A 315 16.78 5.18 20.44
C GLY A 315 16.85 5.57 21.92
N GLY A 316 16.74 4.63 22.85
CA GLY A 316 16.69 4.93 24.28
C GLY A 316 15.34 5.54 24.68
N GLY A 317 14.28 4.74 24.60
CA GLY A 317 12.93 5.13 24.98
C GLY A 317 11.93 3.99 24.76
N ALA A 318 10.65 4.33 24.64
CA ALA A 318 9.63 3.35 24.29
C ALA A 318 9.89 2.74 22.91
N VAL A 319 9.72 1.41 22.80
CA VAL A 319 9.77 0.67 21.54
C VAL A 319 8.75 1.24 20.56
N LYS A 320 9.17 1.44 19.31
CA LYS A 320 8.28 1.94 18.26
C LYS A 320 7.49 0.81 17.61
N LYS A 321 6.36 1.11 16.97
CA LYS A 321 5.56 0.11 16.25
C LYS A 321 6.39 -0.63 15.21
N TRP A 322 7.25 0.08 14.47
CA TRP A 322 8.13 -0.56 13.49
C TRP A 322 9.16 -1.49 14.13
N GLU A 323 9.58 -1.21 15.36
CA GLU A 323 10.62 -1.97 16.07
C GLU A 323 10.05 -3.17 16.83
N CYS A 324 8.82 -3.05 17.36
CA CYS A 324 8.17 -4.12 18.08
C CYS A 324 7.89 -5.31 17.17
N LEU A 325 8.38 -6.50 17.51
CA LEU A 325 8.17 -7.71 16.70
C LEU A 325 6.77 -8.30 16.80
N TYR A 326 5.89 -7.75 17.64
CA TYR A 326 4.63 -8.35 18.03
C TYR A 326 3.45 -7.38 17.87
N ASP A 327 2.29 -7.92 17.47
CA ASP A 327 1.00 -7.22 17.37
C ASP A 327 0.08 -7.53 18.55
N ASN A 328 0.59 -8.22 19.57
CA ASN A 328 -0.08 -8.39 20.85
C ASN A 328 0.88 -8.45 22.03
N SER A 329 0.44 -7.94 23.17
CA SER A 329 1.20 -7.93 24.43
C SER A 329 1.62 -9.31 24.96
N THR A 330 0.96 -10.39 24.56
CA THR A 330 1.35 -11.76 24.92
C THR A 330 2.46 -12.32 24.02
N HIS A 331 2.92 -11.56 23.02
CA HIS A 331 3.99 -11.91 22.08
C HIS A 331 3.75 -13.23 21.34
N THR A 332 2.49 -13.53 21.01
CA THR A 332 2.10 -14.74 20.26
C THR A 332 1.73 -14.46 18.80
N MET A 333 1.52 -13.20 18.44
CA MET A 333 1.25 -12.74 17.07
C MET A 333 2.38 -11.84 16.60
N CYS A 334 3.00 -12.20 15.49
CA CYS A 334 4.08 -11.41 14.90
C CYS A 334 3.54 -10.17 14.19
N ASN A 335 4.20 -9.04 14.42
CA ASN A 335 3.98 -7.81 13.67
C ASN A 335 4.69 -7.90 12.32
N THR A 336 4.01 -8.45 11.33
CA THR A 336 4.54 -8.61 9.97
C THR A 336 4.40 -7.34 9.14
N GLY A 337 3.55 -6.40 9.54
CA GLY A 337 3.30 -5.14 8.84
C GLY A 337 4.54 -4.25 8.69
N PHE A 338 5.54 -4.41 9.56
CA PHE A 338 6.81 -3.67 9.51
C PHE A 338 8.04 -4.54 9.23
N ASP A 339 7.88 -5.77 8.73
CA ASP A 339 9.02 -6.64 8.45
C ASP A 339 9.97 -6.06 7.38
N GLU A 340 9.39 -5.48 6.33
CA GLU A 340 10.15 -4.75 5.31
C GLU A 340 10.84 -3.54 5.94
N THR A 341 10.10 -2.75 6.73
CA THR A 341 10.60 -1.54 7.38
C THR A 341 11.76 -1.82 8.33
N ARG A 342 11.74 -2.91 9.10
CA ARG A 342 12.88 -3.32 9.96
C ARG A 342 14.13 -3.59 9.14
N GLY A 343 13.98 -4.27 8.00
CA GLY A 343 15.09 -4.53 7.09
C GLY A 343 15.60 -3.25 6.43
N TYR A 344 14.67 -2.41 5.97
CA TYR A 344 14.94 -1.12 5.35
C TYR A 344 15.71 -0.19 6.29
N VAL A 345 15.25 -0.02 7.53
CA VAL A 345 15.90 0.84 8.54
C VAL A 345 17.35 0.42 8.76
N ARG A 346 17.61 -0.88 8.89
CA ARG A 346 18.97 -1.41 9.13
C ARG A 346 19.89 -1.14 7.94
N LYS A 347 19.38 -1.26 6.70
CA LYS A 347 20.13 -1.02 5.46
C LYS A 347 20.38 0.46 5.19
N VAL A 348 19.35 1.30 5.28
CA VAL A 348 19.50 2.75 5.11
C VAL A 348 20.37 3.35 6.21
N SER A 349 20.23 2.89 7.46
CA SER A 349 21.10 3.34 8.56
C SER A 349 22.56 2.94 8.33
N TYR A 350 22.81 1.77 7.74
CA TYR A 350 24.16 1.37 7.31
C TYR A 350 24.71 2.35 6.27
N CYS A 351 23.94 2.66 5.22
CA CYS A 351 24.37 3.57 4.16
C CYS A 351 24.47 5.04 4.60
N LEU A 352 23.69 5.46 5.59
CA LEU A 352 23.82 6.77 6.19
C LEU A 352 25.17 6.92 6.91
N ALA A 353 25.61 5.87 7.61
CA ALA A 353 26.89 5.84 8.31
C ALA A 353 28.09 5.59 7.37
N ASN A 354 27.84 4.98 6.20
CA ASN A 354 28.84 4.69 5.18
C ASN A 354 28.44 5.36 3.86
N PRO A 355 28.43 6.70 3.81
CA PRO A 355 27.90 7.43 2.67
C PRO A 355 28.71 7.16 1.41
N GLY A 356 28.00 6.82 0.33
CA GLY A 356 28.58 6.53 -0.98
C GLY A 356 27.81 7.20 -2.12
N PHE A 357 28.52 7.41 -3.22
CA PHE A 357 27.97 7.41 -4.57
C PHE A 357 28.85 6.48 -5.39
#